data_AF-A0A317CG18-F1
#
_entry.id   AF-A0A317CG18-F1
#
_cell.length_a   1.000
_cell.length_b   1.000
_cell.length_c   1.000
_cell.angle_alpha   90.00
_cell.angle_beta   90.00
_cell.angle_gamma   90.00
#
_symmetry.space_group_name_H-M   'P 1'
#
loop_
_entity.id
_entity.type
_entity.pdbx_description
1 polymer ?
#
loop_
_entity_poly.entity_id
_entity_poly.type
_entity_poly.pdbx_seq_one_letter_code
_entity_poly.pdbx_strand_id
1 'polypeptide(L)'
;MLSVREHSLINVFGRKQDLLNREKIQSLCKKTTVSLMEFLDGFASICTPIDARYLWRPNLKDEADNHLVELAIAAQARYIITNNVSDFAQAQLKQLGYEVITPEQLLRVLRS
;
A
#
# COMPACT_ATOMS: atom_id res chain seq x y z
N MET A 1 24.80 -3.11 -15.27
CA MET A 1 23.97 -2.01 -14.73
C MET A 1 22.57 -2.56 -14.44
N LEU A 2 22.49 -3.39 -13.39
CA LEU A 2 21.30 -4.11 -12.92
C LEU A 2 21.09 -3.65 -11.48
N SER A 3 20.26 -2.63 -11.22
CA SER A 3 20.03 -2.22 -9.82
C SER A 3 18.75 -1.43 -9.55
N VAL A 4 17.85 -1.24 -10.52
CA VAL A 4 16.68 -0.34 -10.31
C VAL A 4 15.33 -1.05 -10.50
N ARG A 5 15.32 -2.34 -10.89
CA ARG A 5 14.10 -3.01 -11.37
C ARG A 5 13.17 -3.59 -10.28
N GLU A 6 13.51 -3.51 -8.99
CA GLU A 6 12.76 -4.22 -7.94
C GLU A 6 12.23 -3.34 -6.80
N HIS A 7 12.50 -2.03 -6.78
CA HIS A 7 12.38 -1.26 -5.54
C HIS A 7 10.96 -0.84 -5.12
N SER A 8 9.98 -0.77 -6.03
CA SER A 8 8.70 -0.12 -5.70
C SER A 8 7.77 -0.95 -4.79
N LEU A 9 7.62 -2.26 -5.04
CA LEU A 9 6.88 -3.16 -4.12
C LEU A 9 7.72 -3.48 -2.86
N ILE A 10 9.03 -3.68 -3.02
CA ILE A 10 9.93 -4.04 -1.91
C ILE A 10 9.93 -2.95 -0.83
N ASN A 11 9.82 -1.67 -1.20
CA ASN A 11 9.88 -0.57 -0.24
C ASN A 11 8.59 -0.36 0.59
N VAL A 12 7.43 -0.81 0.09
CA VAL A 12 6.17 -0.81 0.88
C VAL A 12 6.11 -2.06 1.75
N PHE A 13 6.47 -3.22 1.22
CA PHE A 13 6.50 -4.47 1.97
C PHE A 13 7.57 -4.46 3.08
N GLY A 14 8.78 -3.97 2.81
CA GLY A 14 9.85 -3.86 3.80
C GLY A 14 9.44 -2.97 4.98
N ARG A 15 8.84 -1.80 4.71
CA ARG A 15 8.29 -0.93 5.77
C ARG A 15 7.22 -1.61 6.63
N LYS A 16 6.41 -2.50 6.03
CA LYS A 16 5.40 -3.29 6.75
C LYS A 16 6.03 -4.42 7.58
N GLN A 17 7.09 -5.06 7.09
CA GLN A 17 7.85 -6.06 7.85
C GLN A 17 8.46 -5.45 9.12
N ASP A 18 9.07 -4.26 9.04
CA ASP A 18 9.63 -3.56 10.19
C ASP A 18 8.57 -3.20 11.25
N LEU A 19 7.35 -2.86 10.81
CA LEU A 19 6.22 -2.63 11.72
C LEU A 19 5.78 -3.92 12.43
N LEU A 20 5.69 -5.03 11.70
CA LEU A 20 5.27 -6.33 12.24
C LEU A 20 6.33 -6.98 13.15
N ASN A 21 7.60 -6.57 13.01
CA ASN A 21 8.68 -6.97 13.91
C ASN A 21 8.65 -6.28 15.28
N ARG A 22 7.83 -5.23 15.47
CA ARG A 22 7.72 -4.55 16.76
C ARG A 22 6.98 -5.46 17.77
N GLU A 23 7.59 -5.70 18.93
CA GLU A 23 7.00 -6.54 20.00
C GLU A 23 5.57 -6.13 20.39
N LYS A 24 5.28 -4.82 20.38
CA LYS A 24 3.94 -4.28 20.65
C LYS A 24 2.89 -4.73 19.62
N ILE A 25 3.27 -4.89 18.35
CA ILE A 25 2.35 -5.34 17.30
C ILE A 25 2.15 -6.85 17.39
N GLN A 26 3.21 -7.60 17.68
CA GLN A 26 3.14 -9.05 17.85
C GLN A 26 2.23 -9.46 19.02
N SER A 27 2.30 -8.72 20.14
CA SER A 27 1.43 -8.95 21.30
C SER A 27 -0.04 -8.66 20.99
N LEU A 28 -0.34 -7.66 20.15
CA LEU A 28 -1.70 -7.37 19.67
C LEU A 28 -2.23 -8.46 18.73
N CYS A 29 -1.40 -8.99 17.84
CA CYS A 29 -1.79 -10.03 16.89
C CYS A 29 -1.91 -11.43 17.52
N LYS A 30 -1.35 -11.66 18.71
CA LYS A 30 -1.25 -12.99 19.35
C LYS A 30 -0.62 -14.05 18.43
N LYS A 31 0.31 -13.64 17.58
CA LYS A 31 1.00 -14.48 16.58
C LYS A 31 2.51 -14.29 16.69
N THR A 32 3.26 -15.33 16.36
CA THR A 32 4.72 -15.27 16.27
C THR A 32 5.16 -14.52 15.01
N THR A 33 6.36 -13.95 15.06
CA THR A 33 7.01 -13.28 13.93
C THR A 33 7.01 -14.16 12.68
N VAL A 34 7.41 -15.43 12.81
CA VAL A 34 7.44 -16.41 11.70
C VAL A 34 6.08 -16.53 11.00
N SER A 35 4.99 -16.68 11.76
CA SER A 35 3.64 -16.81 11.18
C SER A 35 3.17 -15.54 10.46
N LEU A 36 3.61 -14.36 10.92
CA LEU A 36 3.31 -13.09 10.25
C LEU A 36 4.10 -12.93 8.95
N MET A 37 5.37 -13.35 8.94
CA MET A 37 6.16 -13.37 7.71
C MET A 37 5.56 -14.32 6.67
N GLU A 38 5.20 -15.54 7.04
CA GLU A 38 4.58 -16.50 6.12
C GLU A 38 3.27 -15.95 5.51
N PHE A 39 2.47 -15.24 6.31
CA PHE A 39 1.28 -14.56 5.82
C PHE A 39 1.62 -13.45 4.82
N LEU A 40 2.63 -12.61 5.12
CA LEU A 40 3.07 -11.55 4.22
C LEU A 40 3.62 -12.12 2.91
N ASP A 41 4.40 -13.19 2.96
CA ASP A 41 4.96 -13.85 1.79
C ASP A 41 3.86 -14.44 0.92
N GLY A 42 2.89 -15.13 1.53
CA GLY A 42 1.69 -15.60 0.84
C GLY A 42 0.89 -14.46 0.20
N PHE A 43 0.70 -13.35 0.92
CA PHE A 43 0.01 -12.17 0.40
C PHE A 43 0.80 -11.49 -0.75
N ALA A 44 2.12 -11.40 -0.65
CA ALA A 44 2.97 -10.86 -1.70
C ALA A 44 2.94 -11.74 -2.96
N SER A 45 2.86 -13.07 -2.80
CA SER A 45 2.84 -14.02 -3.92
C SER A 45 1.64 -13.88 -4.85
N ILE A 46 0.52 -13.32 -4.36
CA ILE A 46 -0.69 -13.07 -5.15
C ILE A 46 -0.76 -11.63 -5.68
N CYS A 47 0.20 -10.77 -5.31
CA CYS A 47 0.25 -9.38 -5.74
C CYS A 47 1.01 -9.23 -7.07
N THR A 48 0.56 -8.31 -7.91
CA THR A 48 1.27 -7.96 -9.15
C THR A 48 2.33 -6.90 -8.87
N PRO A 49 3.61 -7.13 -9.22
CA PRO A 49 4.64 -6.10 -9.15
C PRO A 49 4.40 -4.98 -10.15
N ILE A 50 4.37 -3.75 -9.65
CA ILE A 50 4.22 -2.54 -10.45
C ILE A 50 5.41 -1.64 -10.19
N ASP A 51 6.05 -1.19 -11.27
CA ASP A 51 7.18 -0.26 -11.24
C ASP A 51 6.64 1.18 -11.28
N ALA A 52 6.84 1.92 -10.19
CA ALA A 52 6.46 3.32 -10.09
C ALA A 52 7.71 4.18 -10.34
N ARG A 53 7.64 5.13 -11.28
CA ARG A 53 8.82 5.87 -11.79
C ARG A 53 9.17 7.12 -10.95
N TYR A 54 8.41 7.39 -9.88
CA TYR A 54 8.52 8.54 -8.97
C TYR A 54 8.50 9.91 -9.65
N LEU A 55 7.84 10.02 -10.81
CA LEU A 55 7.82 11.24 -11.62
C LEU A 55 6.65 12.17 -11.28
N TRP A 56 5.62 11.65 -10.61
CA TRP A 56 4.41 12.42 -10.31
C TRP A 56 4.30 12.73 -8.82
N ARG A 57 4.08 14.02 -8.49
CA ARG A 57 3.88 14.49 -7.11
C ARG A 57 2.50 15.11 -6.96
N PRO A 58 1.47 14.27 -6.72
CA PRO A 58 0.24 14.79 -6.15
C PRO A 58 0.64 15.42 -4.83
N ASN A 59 0.28 16.67 -4.56
CA ASN A 59 0.74 17.37 -3.35
C ASN A 59 -0.02 16.87 -2.11
N LEU A 60 0.03 15.57 -1.78
CA LEU A 60 -0.65 15.02 -0.61
C LEU A 60 -0.18 15.72 0.67
N LYS A 61 -1.04 15.64 1.68
CA LYS A 61 -0.75 16.23 2.99
C LYS A 61 0.47 15.60 3.65
N ASP A 62 0.65 14.29 3.49
CA ASP A 62 1.89 13.59 3.84
C ASP A 62 2.67 13.29 2.54
N GLU A 63 3.78 14.00 2.34
CA GLU A 63 4.63 13.80 1.16
C GLU A 63 5.22 12.39 1.11
N ALA A 64 5.39 11.73 2.27
CA ALA A 64 5.90 10.37 2.32
C ALA A 64 4.95 9.38 1.65
N ASP A 65 3.65 9.71 1.51
CA ASP A 65 2.61 8.86 0.92
C ASP A 65 2.40 9.08 -0.58
N ASN A 66 3.06 10.07 -1.19
CA ASN A 66 2.92 10.38 -2.63
C ASN A 66 3.24 9.18 -3.54
N HIS A 67 4.13 8.30 -3.11
CA HIS A 67 4.46 7.06 -3.83
C HIS A 67 3.27 6.11 -3.99
N LEU A 68 2.33 6.08 -3.04
CA LEU A 68 1.16 5.20 -3.11
C LEU A 68 0.21 5.62 -4.23
N VAL A 69 0.11 6.92 -4.46
CA VAL A 69 -0.69 7.44 -5.56
C VAL A 69 -0.05 7.11 -6.91
N GLU A 70 1.26 7.30 -7.03
CA GLU A 70 1.93 6.96 -8.28
C GLU A 70 1.83 5.47 -8.59
N LEU A 71 1.94 4.62 -7.57
CA LEU A 71 1.69 3.20 -7.70
C LEU A 71 0.27 2.92 -8.21
N ALA A 72 -0.74 3.60 -7.66
CA ALA A 72 -2.13 3.45 -8.10
C ALA A 72 -2.31 3.82 -9.59
N ILE A 73 -1.64 4.88 -10.06
CA ILE A 73 -1.67 5.28 -11.47
C ILE A 73 -0.95 4.27 -12.36
N ALA A 74 0.27 3.87 -11.98
CA ALA A 74 1.06 2.91 -12.73
C ALA A 74 0.34 1.55 -12.84
N ALA A 75 -0.39 1.18 -11.78
CA ALA A 75 -1.20 -0.03 -11.72
C ALA A 75 -2.56 0.10 -12.42
N GLN A 76 -2.95 1.31 -12.86
CA GLN A 76 -4.32 1.64 -13.29
C GLN A 76 -5.37 1.15 -12.28
N ALA A 77 -5.05 1.28 -11.00
CA ALA A 77 -5.86 0.77 -9.92
C ALA A 77 -7.18 1.54 -9.82
N ARG A 78 -8.28 0.81 -9.65
CA ARG A 78 -9.58 1.41 -9.39
C ARG A 78 -9.69 2.01 -7.98
N TYR A 79 -9.02 1.38 -7.01
CA TYR A 79 -9.11 1.72 -5.60
C TYR A 79 -7.73 1.93 -4.98
N ILE A 80 -7.61 2.97 -4.16
CA ILE A 80 -6.52 3.16 -3.20
C ILE A 80 -7.07 2.76 -1.82
N ILE A 81 -6.51 1.71 -1.23
CA ILE A 81 -7.01 1.17 0.05
C ILE A 81 -6.14 1.68 1.20
N THR A 82 -6.68 2.51 2.09
CA THR A 82 -5.95 3.06 3.24
C THR A 82 -6.90 3.44 4.40
N ASN A 83 -6.39 3.41 5.63
CA ASN A 83 -7.10 3.97 6.79
C ASN A 83 -6.88 5.49 6.92
N ASN A 84 -5.85 6.05 6.27
CA ASN A 84 -5.52 7.48 6.33
C ASN A 84 -6.26 8.27 5.24
N VAL A 85 -7.57 8.06 5.11
CA VAL A 85 -8.36 8.60 3.99
C VAL A 85 -8.27 10.13 3.90
N SER A 86 -8.15 10.83 5.04
CA SER A 86 -8.02 12.29 5.10
C SER A 86 -6.81 12.81 4.34
N ASP A 87 -5.70 12.07 4.34
CA ASP A 87 -4.44 12.52 3.74
C ASP A 87 -4.47 12.35 2.22
N PHE A 88 -5.40 11.52 1.72
CA PHE A 88 -5.68 11.25 0.32
C PHE A 88 -6.97 11.93 -0.17
N ALA A 89 -7.65 12.71 0.67
CA ALA A 89 -8.94 13.33 0.33
C ALA A 89 -8.84 14.49 -0.69
N GLN A 90 -7.69 14.69 -1.32
CA GLN A 90 -7.49 15.76 -2.28
C GLN A 90 -8.35 15.56 -3.52
N ALA A 91 -9.05 16.63 -3.93
CA ALA A 91 -9.96 16.62 -5.07
C ALA A 91 -9.31 16.09 -6.36
N GLN A 92 -8.00 16.26 -6.52
CA GLN A 92 -7.24 15.81 -7.68
C GLN A 92 -7.35 14.30 -7.91
N LEU A 93 -7.28 13.46 -6.87
CA LEU A 93 -7.37 12.01 -7.03
C LEU A 93 -8.77 11.57 -7.49
N LYS A 94 -9.80 12.16 -6.87
CA LYS A 94 -11.19 11.90 -7.23
C LYS A 94 -11.51 12.39 -8.65
N GLN A 95 -10.97 13.56 -9.04
CA GLN A 95 -11.11 14.09 -10.41
C GLN A 95 -10.43 13.21 -11.46
N LEU A 96 -9.37 12.50 -11.09
CA LEU A 96 -8.67 11.54 -11.95
C LEU A 96 -9.34 10.14 -11.96
N GLY A 97 -10.45 9.96 -11.24
CA GLY A 97 -11.20 8.72 -11.22
C GLY A 97 -10.72 7.69 -10.20
N TYR A 98 -9.82 8.05 -9.29
CA TYR A 98 -9.36 7.15 -8.22
C TYR A 98 -10.26 7.25 -6.99
N GLU A 99 -10.74 6.11 -6.51
CA GLU A 99 -11.51 6.01 -5.28
C GLU A 99 -10.62 5.61 -4.11
N VAL A 100 -10.60 6.42 -3.06
CA VAL A 100 -9.90 6.10 -1.82
C VAL A 100 -10.89 5.47 -0.85
N ILE A 101 -10.64 4.22 -0.45
CA ILE A 101 -11.53 3.46 0.43
C ILE A 101 -10.77 2.84 1.60
N THR A 102 -11.47 2.55 2.68
CA THR A 102 -10.91 1.78 3.80
C THR A 102 -10.94 0.27 3.52
N PRO A 103 -10.10 -0.54 4.20
CA PRO A 103 -10.19 -2.00 4.12
C PRO A 103 -11.59 -2.53 4.46
N GLU A 104 -12.30 -1.90 5.40
CA GLU A 104 -13.67 -2.27 5.77
C GLU A 104 -14.66 -2.02 4.64
N GLN A 105 -14.50 -0.90 3.91
CA GLN A 105 -15.30 -0.59 2.73
C GLN A 105 -15.01 -1.58 1.60
N LEU A 106 -13.75 -1.94 1.37
CA LEU A 106 -13.39 -2.98 0.39
C LEU A 106 -14.11 -4.30 0.68
N LEU A 107 -14.15 -4.74 1.95
CA LEU A 107 -14.85 -5.96 2.33
C LEU A 107 -16.35 -5.92 2.03
N ARG A 108 -16.97 -4.73 2.05
CA ARG A 108 -18.37 -4.56 1.64
C ARG A 108 -18.53 -4.66 0.12
N VAL A 109 -17.62 -4.04 -0.63
CA VAL A 109 -17.59 -4.11 -2.11
C VAL A 109 -17.37 -5.53 -2.62
N LEU A 110 -16.54 -6.33 -1.94
CA LEU A 110 -16.27 -7.72 -2.32
C LEU A 110 -17.40 -8.71 -1.95
N ARG A 111 -18.34 -8.30 -1.09
CA ARG A 111 -19.46 -9.14 -0.64
C ARG A 111 -20.78 -8.89 -1.41
N SER A 112 -20.82 -7.88 -2.26
CA SER A 112 -21.95 -7.55 -3.16
C SER A 112 -21.80 -8.26 -4.49
#